data_AF-A0A2N2A8L8-F1
#
_entry.id   AF-A0A2N2A8L8-F1
#
_cell.length_a   1.000
_cell.length_b   1.000
_cell.length_c   1.000
_cell.angle_alpha   90.00
_cell.angle_beta   90.00
_cell.angle_gamma   90.00
#
_symmetry.space_group_name_H-M   'P 1'
#
loop_
_entity.id
_entity.type
_entity.pdbx_description
1 polymer ?
#
loop_
_entity_poly.entity_id
_entity_poly.type
_entity_poly.pdbx_seq_one_letter_code
_entity_poly.pdbx_strand_id
1 'polypeptide(L)'
;MDKKVGITTTVPIEVVYAAGYTPVDLNNIFITHQNPHDLIEEAELAGYPRNICAWIKGIYTTVVKNKEITRVIAVTQGDCSNTHALMETLHLEGIDIIPFAYPFDRDRDLLKLQIEKLMKVFKVRSSQVKKAKKALDAVRALVWRIDELTWQEDKVRGFDNHLWQVCCSDFNGNPEKFGAEAEQYLAGLKNAPSIEAPVRLGYIGVPPIMTDLYDYLESKGARVVYNEIQRQFTMPFETKYLIEQYALYTYPYDIFWRLEDISREIKSRNIHGIIHYAQSFCYRQIQDLIIRRKLSIPVLTIEGDRPLHLDARTKMRIDAFVEMLK
;
A
#
# COMPACT_ATOMS: atom_id res chain seq x y z
N MET A 1 16.25 -21.89 9.35
CA MET A 1 14.95 -21.56 8.74
C MET A 1 14.62 -20.14 9.11
N ASP A 2 14.62 -19.25 8.12
CA ASP A 2 14.19 -17.87 8.32
C ASP A 2 12.73 -17.87 8.74
N LYS A 3 12.44 -17.19 9.85
CA LYS A 3 11.09 -17.18 10.41
C LYS A 3 10.28 -16.11 9.67
N LYS A 4 9.49 -16.52 8.67
CA LYS A 4 8.61 -15.61 7.92
C LYS A 4 7.34 -15.30 8.73
N VAL A 5 6.84 -14.08 8.58
CA VAL A 5 5.55 -13.65 9.15
C VAL A 5 4.78 -12.92 8.07
N GLY A 6 3.60 -13.43 7.72
CA GLY A 6 2.72 -12.75 6.79
C GLY A 6 2.14 -11.47 7.41
N ILE A 7 1.98 -10.41 6.63
CA ILE A 7 1.27 -9.20 7.04
C ILE A 7 0.14 -8.93 6.04
N THR A 8 -1.03 -8.60 6.56
CA THR A 8 -2.22 -8.29 5.74
C THR A 8 -2.21 -6.88 5.16
N THR A 9 -1.41 -5.99 5.75
CA THR A 9 -1.14 -4.62 5.33
C THR A 9 0.08 -4.11 6.10
N THR A 10 0.50 -2.87 5.87
CA THR A 10 1.59 -2.24 6.61
C THR A 10 1.29 -2.17 8.11
N VAL A 11 2.16 -2.79 8.90
CA VAL A 11 2.18 -2.79 10.38
C VAL A 11 3.50 -2.18 10.88
N PRO A 12 3.69 -2.02 12.21
CA PRO A 12 4.98 -1.72 12.84
C PRO A 12 6.08 -2.77 12.59
N ILE A 13 6.52 -2.90 11.33
CA ILE A 13 7.49 -3.90 10.85
C ILE A 13 8.87 -3.78 11.49
N GLU A 14 9.20 -2.63 12.08
CA GLU A 14 10.38 -2.44 12.92
C GLU A 14 10.39 -3.46 14.07
N VAL A 15 9.23 -3.84 14.60
CA VAL A 15 9.09 -4.88 15.64
C VAL A 15 9.45 -6.27 15.09
N VAL A 16 9.00 -6.58 13.88
CA VAL A 16 9.22 -7.87 13.22
C VAL A 16 10.70 -8.04 12.87
N TYR A 17 11.32 -7.03 12.24
CA TYR A 17 12.75 -7.04 11.95
C TYR A 17 13.61 -7.03 13.22
N ALA A 18 13.23 -6.30 14.26
CA ALA A 18 13.96 -6.31 15.53
C ALA A 18 13.98 -7.70 16.20
N ALA A 19 13.00 -8.54 15.90
CA ALA A 19 12.93 -9.93 16.35
C ALA A 19 13.71 -10.92 15.47
N GLY A 20 14.28 -10.45 14.35
CA GLY A 20 14.96 -11.29 13.37
C GLY A 20 14.01 -12.16 12.53
N TYR A 21 12.74 -11.75 12.42
CA TYR A 21 11.79 -12.37 11.49
C TYR A 21 11.80 -11.61 10.16
N THR A 22 11.37 -12.29 9.10
CA THR A 22 11.17 -11.71 7.77
C THR A 22 9.68 -11.40 7.59
N PRO A 23 9.24 -10.12 7.59
CA PRO A 23 7.88 -9.80 7.20
C PRO A 23 7.67 -10.13 5.72
N VAL A 24 6.45 -10.54 5.38
CA VAL A 24 6.03 -10.86 4.00
C VAL A 24 4.68 -10.22 3.76
N ASP A 25 4.60 -9.20 2.91
CA ASP A 25 3.34 -8.58 2.54
C ASP A 25 2.54 -9.51 1.64
N LEU A 26 1.44 -10.02 2.19
CA LEU A 26 0.60 -11.01 1.54
C LEU A 26 -0.10 -10.44 0.29
N ASN A 27 -0.31 -9.12 0.22
CA ASN A 27 -0.86 -8.46 -0.96
C ASN A 27 0.14 -8.50 -2.11
N ASN A 28 1.42 -8.20 -1.83
CA ASN A 28 2.48 -8.21 -2.82
C ASN A 28 2.66 -9.65 -3.35
N ILE A 29 2.75 -10.65 -2.47
CA ILE A 29 2.89 -12.05 -2.90
C ILE A 29 1.69 -12.52 -3.73
N PHE A 30 0.47 -12.12 -3.34
CA PHE A 30 -0.73 -12.45 -4.09
C PHE A 30 -0.70 -11.84 -5.50
N ILE A 31 -0.55 -10.51 -5.60
CA ILE A 31 -0.72 -9.81 -6.89
C ILE A 31 0.42 -10.10 -7.87
N THR A 32 1.62 -10.41 -7.37
CA THR A 32 2.76 -10.80 -8.21
C THR A 32 2.86 -12.31 -8.44
N HIS A 33 1.87 -13.09 -8.01
CA HIS A 33 1.82 -14.53 -8.32
C HIS A 33 1.79 -14.74 -9.84
N GLN A 34 2.34 -15.85 -10.34
CA GLN A 34 2.34 -16.14 -11.79
C GLN A 34 0.92 -16.21 -12.37
N ASN A 35 -0.03 -16.67 -11.56
CA ASN A 35 -1.45 -16.65 -11.89
C ASN A 35 -2.27 -16.21 -10.67
N PRO A 36 -2.49 -14.90 -10.46
CA PRO A 36 -3.22 -14.39 -9.30
C PRO A 36 -4.73 -14.68 -9.43
N HIS A 37 -5.24 -14.92 -10.63
CA HIS A 37 -6.64 -15.28 -10.84
C HIS A 37 -6.97 -16.66 -10.22
N ASP A 38 -6.10 -17.65 -10.42
CA ASP A 38 -6.28 -18.98 -9.84
C ASP A 38 -6.35 -18.94 -8.31
N LEU A 39 -5.57 -18.06 -7.66
CA LEU A 39 -5.60 -17.92 -6.21
C LEU A 39 -6.97 -17.42 -5.72
N ILE A 40 -7.64 -16.55 -6.49
CA ILE A 40 -8.99 -16.10 -6.18
C ILE A 40 -9.99 -17.26 -6.35
N GLU A 41 -9.91 -17.98 -7.47
CA GLU A 41 -10.84 -19.09 -7.76
C GLU A 41 -10.73 -20.22 -6.74
N GLU A 42 -9.52 -20.52 -6.26
CA GLU A 42 -9.32 -21.52 -5.22
C GLU A 42 -9.94 -21.13 -3.88
N ALA A 43 -9.89 -19.85 -3.50
CA ALA A 43 -10.63 -19.40 -2.33
C ALA A 43 -12.15 -19.58 -2.53
N GLU A 44 -12.67 -19.28 -3.73
CA GLU A 44 -14.08 -19.47 -4.07
C GLU A 44 -14.48 -20.95 -4.01
N LEU A 45 -13.61 -21.86 -4.49
CA LEU A 45 -13.79 -23.31 -4.37
C LEU A 45 -13.72 -23.79 -2.92
N ALA A 46 -12.91 -23.15 -2.08
CA ALA A 46 -12.85 -23.39 -0.64
C ALA A 46 -14.08 -22.83 0.12
N GLY A 47 -14.97 -22.11 -0.56
CA GLY A 47 -16.25 -21.65 -0.02
C GLY A 47 -16.36 -20.14 0.19
N TYR A 48 -15.35 -19.34 -0.19
CA TYR A 48 -15.48 -17.89 -0.15
C TYR A 48 -16.57 -17.40 -1.14
N PRO A 49 -17.47 -16.49 -0.72
CA PRO A 49 -18.46 -15.92 -1.63
C PRO A 49 -17.82 -15.12 -2.76
N ARG A 50 -18.40 -15.18 -3.96
CA ARG A 50 -17.94 -14.42 -5.13
C ARG A 50 -17.96 -12.91 -4.88
N ASN A 51 -18.92 -12.42 -4.10
CA ASN A 51 -19.12 -11.01 -3.75
C ASN A 51 -18.29 -10.54 -2.54
N ILE A 52 -17.12 -11.14 -2.33
CA ILE A 52 -16.10 -10.68 -1.38
C ILE A 52 -14.89 -10.17 -2.15
N CYS A 53 -14.22 -9.18 -1.57
CA CYS A 53 -13.02 -8.53 -2.11
C CYS A 53 -11.96 -9.56 -2.57
N ALA A 54 -11.47 -9.40 -3.80
CA ALA A 54 -10.46 -10.28 -4.39
C ALA A 54 -9.16 -10.35 -3.60
N TRP A 55 -8.72 -9.25 -2.97
CA TRP A 55 -7.54 -9.25 -2.11
C TRP A 55 -7.66 -10.21 -0.93
N ILE A 56 -8.84 -10.30 -0.31
CA ILE A 56 -9.06 -11.21 0.83
C ILE A 56 -8.99 -12.67 0.36
N LYS A 57 -9.63 -12.97 -0.78
CA LYS A 57 -9.59 -14.30 -1.42
C LYS A 57 -8.15 -14.68 -1.79
N GLY A 58 -7.42 -13.76 -2.42
CA GLY A 58 -6.02 -13.91 -2.78
C GLY A 58 -5.11 -14.18 -1.59
N ILE A 59 -5.20 -13.33 -0.56
CA ILE A 59 -4.41 -13.48 0.69
C ILE A 59 -4.67 -14.84 1.35
N TYR A 60 -5.94 -15.26 1.46
CA TYR A 60 -6.29 -16.56 2.04
C TYR A 60 -5.52 -17.69 1.34
N THR A 61 -5.67 -17.80 0.02
CA THR A 61 -5.04 -18.87 -0.75
C THR A 61 -3.51 -18.76 -0.74
N THR A 62 -2.96 -17.55 -0.82
CA THR A 62 -1.51 -17.29 -0.72
C THR A 62 -0.93 -17.84 0.58
N VAL A 63 -1.60 -17.64 1.71
CA VAL A 63 -1.14 -18.16 3.01
C VAL A 63 -1.28 -19.68 3.06
N VAL A 64 -2.46 -20.22 2.72
CA VAL A 64 -2.76 -21.67 2.80
C VAL A 64 -1.79 -22.49 1.95
N LYS A 65 -1.43 -21.99 0.77
CA LYS A 65 -0.46 -22.67 -0.11
C LYS A 65 0.99 -22.51 0.33
N ASN A 66 1.33 -21.49 1.11
CA ASN A 66 2.69 -21.20 1.49
C ASN A 66 3.05 -21.78 2.86
N LYS A 67 3.64 -22.97 2.86
CA LYS A 67 4.06 -23.70 4.08
C LYS A 67 5.12 -22.97 4.92
N GLU A 68 5.79 -21.95 4.38
CA GLU A 68 6.76 -21.16 5.13
C GLU A 68 6.10 -20.06 5.99
N ILE A 69 4.84 -19.71 5.69
CA ILE A 69 4.06 -18.71 6.43
C ILE A 69 3.16 -19.44 7.42
N THR A 70 3.66 -19.64 8.63
CA THR A 70 2.90 -20.29 9.72
C THR A 70 2.28 -19.30 10.70
N ARG A 71 2.56 -18.00 10.51
CA ARG A 71 2.12 -16.91 11.38
C ARG A 71 1.78 -15.67 10.57
N VAL A 72 0.67 -15.01 10.89
CA VAL A 72 0.18 -13.81 10.20
C VAL A 72 -0.17 -12.72 11.18
N ILE A 73 0.30 -11.49 10.93
CA ILE A 73 -0.19 -10.28 11.60
C ILE A 73 -1.38 -9.75 10.81
N ALA A 74 -2.56 -9.81 11.42
CA ALA A 74 -3.83 -9.44 10.80
C ALA A 74 -4.34 -8.11 11.36
N VAL A 75 -4.54 -7.12 10.49
CA VAL A 75 -5.03 -5.80 10.91
C VAL A 75 -6.55 -5.78 10.99
N THR A 76 -7.07 -5.81 12.22
CA THR A 76 -8.51 -5.92 12.53
C THR A 76 -9.26 -4.60 12.43
N GLN A 77 -8.55 -3.47 12.53
CA GLN A 77 -9.13 -2.14 12.46
C GLN A 77 -8.20 -1.19 11.69
N GLY A 78 -8.79 -0.38 10.82
CA GLY A 78 -8.12 0.62 10.00
C GLY A 78 -7.81 0.18 8.57
N ASP A 79 -7.74 -1.12 8.30
CA ASP A 79 -7.46 -1.65 6.97
C ASP A 79 -8.70 -2.20 6.27
N CYS A 80 -9.06 -3.49 6.45
CA CYS A 80 -10.19 -4.13 5.78
C CYS A 80 -11.28 -4.54 6.77
N SER A 81 -12.56 -4.36 6.40
CA SER A 81 -13.70 -4.82 7.20
C SER A 81 -13.83 -6.35 7.26
N ASN A 82 -13.23 -7.05 6.29
CA ASN A 82 -13.32 -8.51 6.17
C ASN A 82 -12.17 -9.24 6.89
N THR A 83 -11.23 -8.52 7.52
CA THR A 83 -10.05 -9.16 8.15
C THR A 83 -10.43 -10.13 9.26
N HIS A 84 -11.50 -9.87 10.02
CA HIS A 84 -11.96 -10.79 11.06
C HIS A 84 -12.34 -12.17 10.49
N ALA A 85 -13.12 -12.20 9.41
CA ALA A 85 -13.48 -13.45 8.74
C ALA A 85 -12.25 -14.14 8.13
N LEU A 86 -11.32 -13.37 7.53
CA LEU A 86 -10.06 -13.91 7.02
C LEU A 86 -9.26 -14.59 8.14
N MET A 87 -9.14 -13.96 9.31
CA MET A 87 -8.43 -14.52 10.47
C MET A 87 -9.03 -15.85 10.92
N GLU A 88 -10.35 -15.96 11.00
CA GLU A 88 -11.05 -17.18 11.42
C GLU A 88 -10.78 -18.34 10.45
N THR A 89 -10.86 -18.08 9.14
CA THR A 89 -10.55 -19.10 8.12
C THR A 89 -9.08 -19.49 8.10
N LEU A 90 -8.14 -18.55 8.27
CA LEU A 90 -6.72 -18.89 8.36
C LEU A 90 -6.40 -19.66 9.65
N HIS A 91 -7.08 -19.35 10.74
CA HIS A 91 -6.94 -20.09 11.99
C HIS A 91 -7.43 -21.53 11.85
N LEU A 92 -8.53 -21.76 11.12
CA LEU A 92 -9.01 -23.10 10.78
C LEU A 92 -7.95 -23.92 10.03
N GLU A 93 -7.16 -23.26 9.18
CA GLU A 93 -6.03 -23.85 8.44
C GLU A 93 -4.74 -23.98 9.29
N GLY A 94 -4.82 -23.72 10.60
CA GLY A 94 -3.71 -23.91 11.54
C GLY A 94 -2.69 -22.76 11.56
N ILE A 95 -3.01 -21.61 10.96
CA ILE A 95 -2.13 -20.43 10.97
C ILE A 95 -2.23 -19.71 12.32
N ASP A 96 -1.09 -19.35 12.88
CA ASP A 96 -1.01 -18.56 14.11
C ASP A 96 -1.30 -17.08 13.81
N ILE A 97 -2.39 -16.55 14.35
CA ILE A 97 -2.86 -15.20 14.06
C ILE A 97 -2.48 -14.24 15.18
N ILE A 98 -1.81 -13.14 14.81
CA ILE A 98 -1.50 -12.02 15.68
C ILE A 98 -2.38 -10.83 15.28
N PRO A 99 -3.45 -10.52 16.04
CA PRO A 99 -4.27 -9.36 15.74
C PRO A 99 -3.51 -8.06 16.05
N PHE A 100 -3.67 -7.06 15.19
CA PHE A 100 -3.20 -5.70 15.40
C PHE A 100 -4.32 -4.72 15.01
N ALA A 101 -4.51 -3.65 15.78
CA ALA A 101 -5.55 -2.66 15.50
C ALA A 101 -4.97 -1.25 15.45
N TYR A 102 -5.30 -0.49 14.42
CA TYR A 102 -5.14 0.96 14.44
C TYR A 102 -6.38 1.60 15.06
N PRO A 103 -6.24 2.45 16.11
CA PRO A 103 -7.39 3.09 16.73
C PRO A 103 -8.02 4.10 15.75
N PHE A 104 -9.32 3.98 15.49
CA PHE A 104 -10.00 4.78 14.45
C PHE A 104 -9.82 6.30 14.60
N ASP A 105 -9.87 6.79 15.83
CA ASP A 105 -9.70 8.20 16.22
C ASP A 105 -8.23 8.63 16.38
N ARG A 106 -7.29 7.74 16.00
CA ARG A 106 -5.84 7.97 16.06
C ARG A 106 -5.35 8.26 17.48
N ASP A 107 -5.99 7.66 18.48
CA ASP A 107 -5.54 7.75 19.87
C ASP A 107 -4.11 7.17 20.03
N ARG A 108 -3.20 8.02 20.52
CA ARG A 108 -1.78 7.67 20.63
C ARG A 108 -1.50 6.65 21.73
N ASP A 109 -2.28 6.64 22.80
CA ASP A 109 -2.11 5.72 23.93
C ASP A 109 -2.59 4.31 23.55
N LEU A 110 -3.71 4.21 22.83
CA LEU A 110 -4.18 2.95 22.25
C LEU A 110 -3.21 2.42 21.19
N LEU A 111 -2.70 3.26 20.29
CA LEU A 111 -1.71 2.85 19.31
C LEU A 111 -0.43 2.34 19.99
N LYS A 112 0.04 3.04 21.03
CA LYS A 112 1.18 2.61 21.84
C LYS A 112 0.94 1.25 22.47
N LEU A 113 -0.24 1.03 23.07
CA LEU A 113 -0.59 -0.26 23.65
C LEU A 113 -0.57 -1.39 22.62
N GLN A 114 -1.06 -1.15 21.40
CA GLN A 114 -1.06 -2.15 20.32
C GLN A 114 0.38 -2.51 19.89
N ILE A 115 1.25 -1.50 19.76
CA ILE A 115 2.68 -1.71 19.47
C ILE A 115 3.36 -2.47 20.61
N GLU A 116 3.09 -2.13 21.87
CA GLU A 116 3.66 -2.83 23.03
C GLU A 116 3.21 -4.29 23.13
N LYS A 117 1.95 -4.58 22.79
CA LYS A 117 1.45 -5.97 22.68
C LYS A 117 2.19 -6.73 21.58
N LEU A 118 2.36 -6.13 20.41
CA LEU A 118 3.13 -6.71 19.31
C LEU A 118 4.57 -7.01 19.74
N MET A 119 5.22 -6.06 20.42
CA MET A 119 6.56 -6.25 20.97
C MET A 119 6.65 -7.40 21.98
N LYS A 120 5.63 -7.59 22.82
CA LYS A 120 5.55 -8.73 23.76
C LYS A 120 5.45 -10.06 23.03
N VAL A 121 4.62 -10.15 21.99
CA VAL A 121 4.48 -11.36 21.15
C VAL A 121 5.82 -11.73 20.50
N PHE A 122 6.52 -10.75 19.95
CA PHE A 122 7.82 -10.94 19.31
C PHE A 122 9.01 -10.95 20.28
N LYS A 123 8.76 -10.74 21.58
CA LYS A 123 9.75 -10.74 22.66
C LYS A 123 10.92 -9.78 22.42
N VAL A 124 10.63 -8.58 21.91
CA VAL A 124 11.63 -7.53 21.64
C VAL A 124 11.57 -6.39 22.63
N ARG A 125 12.73 -5.78 22.90
CA ARG A 125 12.87 -4.59 23.73
C ARG A 125 12.75 -3.32 22.89
N SER A 126 12.31 -2.23 23.52
CA SER A 126 12.19 -0.91 22.85
C SER A 126 13.51 -0.45 22.20
N SER A 127 14.67 -0.77 22.79
CA SER A 127 15.98 -0.45 22.21
C SER A 127 16.26 -1.16 20.88
N GLN A 128 15.84 -2.42 20.74
CA GLN A 128 16.00 -3.17 19.49
C GLN A 128 15.09 -2.59 18.40
N VAL A 129 13.85 -2.26 18.75
CA VAL A 129 12.89 -1.63 17.84
C VAL A 129 13.38 -0.25 17.38
N LYS A 130 13.95 0.56 18.27
CA LYS A 130 14.56 1.86 17.90
C LYS A 130 15.73 1.70 16.93
N LYS A 131 16.56 0.66 17.11
CA LYS A 131 17.66 0.36 16.17
C LYS A 131 17.11 -0.05 14.81
N ALA A 132 16.10 -0.93 14.77
CA ALA A 132 15.42 -1.32 13.54
C ALA A 132 14.80 -0.10 12.83
N LYS A 133 14.05 0.74 13.56
CA LYS A 133 13.51 2.00 13.03
C LYS A 133 14.57 2.83 12.32
N LYS A 134 15.69 3.12 12.99
CA LYS A 134 16.77 3.92 12.40
C LYS A 134 17.31 3.31 11.09
N ALA A 135 17.42 1.99 11.02
CA ALA A 135 17.87 1.31 9.80
C ALA A 135 16.82 1.39 8.67
N LEU A 136 15.55 1.16 8.98
CA LEU A 136 14.47 1.24 7.99
C LEU A 136 14.20 2.66 7.51
N ASP A 137 14.35 3.66 8.39
CA ASP A 137 14.21 5.08 8.04
C ASP A 137 15.27 5.50 7.00
N ALA A 138 16.50 5.00 7.11
CA ALA A 138 17.54 5.26 6.13
C ALA A 138 17.16 4.72 4.73
N VAL A 139 16.54 3.55 4.68
CA VAL A 139 16.04 2.96 3.42
C VAL A 139 14.84 3.73 2.88
N ARG A 140 13.88 4.11 3.74
CA ARG A 140 12.72 4.93 3.36
C ARG A 140 13.12 6.28 2.79
N ALA A 141 14.16 6.91 3.32
CA ALA A 141 14.68 8.18 2.81
C ALA A 141 15.13 8.09 1.34
N LEU A 142 15.67 6.94 0.90
CA LEU A 142 15.98 6.70 -0.52
C LEU A 142 14.70 6.69 -1.37
N VAL A 143 13.63 6.04 -0.88
CA VAL A 143 12.34 6.00 -1.57
C VAL A 143 11.65 7.37 -1.56
N TRP A 144 11.80 8.17 -0.51
CA TRP A 144 11.35 9.57 -0.50
C TRP A 144 12.06 10.38 -1.59
N ARG A 145 13.36 10.15 -1.79
CA ARG A 145 14.10 10.79 -2.88
C ARG A 145 13.60 10.34 -4.25
N ILE A 146 13.25 9.07 -4.44
CA ILE A 146 12.60 8.58 -5.67
C ILE A 146 11.26 9.32 -5.87
N ASP A 147 10.47 9.49 -4.82
CA ASP A 147 9.21 10.24 -4.87
C ASP A 147 9.42 11.71 -5.26
N GLU A 148 10.37 12.41 -4.64
CA GLU A 148 10.74 13.78 -5.03
C GLU A 148 11.11 13.88 -6.51
N LEU A 149 11.97 12.97 -7.00
CA LEU A 149 12.36 12.92 -8.42
C LEU A 149 11.17 12.65 -9.37
N THR A 150 10.10 12.03 -8.87
CA THR A 150 8.89 11.74 -9.65
C THR A 150 8.12 13.01 -9.99
N TRP A 151 8.05 13.97 -9.07
CA TRP A 151 7.17 15.13 -9.22
C TRP A 151 7.91 16.48 -9.31
N GLN A 152 9.13 16.61 -8.79
CA GLN A 152 9.92 17.85 -8.90
C GLN A 152 10.76 17.89 -10.17
N GLU A 153 11.34 16.74 -10.53
CA GLU A 153 12.26 16.64 -11.67
C GLU A 153 11.69 15.80 -12.82
N ASP A 154 10.52 15.18 -12.62
CA ASP A 154 9.80 14.41 -13.64
C ASP A 154 10.62 13.25 -14.24
N LYS A 155 11.50 12.63 -13.45
CA LYS A 155 12.45 11.59 -13.89
C LYS A 155 12.01 10.15 -13.67
N VAL A 156 10.92 9.95 -12.91
CA VAL A 156 10.46 8.62 -12.49
C VAL A 156 9.07 8.38 -13.04
N ARG A 157 8.83 7.18 -13.59
CA ARG A 157 7.51 6.76 -14.08
C ARG A 157 6.54 6.59 -12.91
N GLY A 158 5.24 6.79 -13.15
CA GLY A 158 4.23 6.65 -12.10
C GLY A 158 4.19 5.24 -11.52
N PHE A 159 4.37 4.23 -12.38
CA PHE A 159 4.44 2.82 -11.98
C PHE A 159 5.68 2.49 -11.15
N ASP A 160 6.85 3.02 -11.52
CA ASP A 160 8.08 2.80 -10.76
C ASP A 160 7.97 3.40 -9.36
N ASN A 161 7.45 4.64 -9.26
CA ASN A 161 7.16 5.30 -7.99
C ASN A 161 6.20 4.45 -7.13
N HIS A 162 5.12 3.96 -7.74
CA HIS A 162 4.16 3.07 -7.10
C HIS A 162 4.84 1.84 -6.51
N LEU A 163 5.65 1.12 -7.30
CA LEU A 163 6.34 -0.10 -6.87
C LEU A 163 7.30 0.14 -5.70
N TRP A 164 8.18 1.14 -5.80
CA TRP A 164 9.13 1.47 -4.72
C TRP A 164 8.42 1.80 -3.40
N GLN A 165 7.27 2.48 -3.49
CA GLN A 165 6.49 2.85 -2.33
C GLN A 165 5.76 1.66 -1.71
N VAL A 166 5.06 0.83 -2.50
CA VAL A 166 4.34 -0.33 -1.94
C VAL A 166 5.28 -1.37 -1.35
N CYS A 167 6.46 -1.57 -1.95
CA CYS A 167 7.46 -2.49 -1.41
C CYS A 167 8.03 -2.05 -0.06
N CYS A 168 7.80 -0.81 0.40
CA CYS A 168 8.20 -0.40 1.76
C CYS A 168 7.35 -1.03 2.88
N SER A 169 6.26 -1.73 2.56
CA SER A 169 5.45 -2.46 3.53
C SER A 169 6.21 -3.62 4.18
N ASP A 170 7.15 -4.23 3.46
CA ASP A 170 7.99 -5.33 3.93
C ASP A 170 9.42 -5.31 3.38
N PHE A 171 9.83 -4.26 2.67
CA PHE A 171 11.13 -4.11 1.99
C PHE A 171 11.54 -5.34 1.16
N ASN A 172 10.56 -6.03 0.54
CA ASN A 172 10.77 -7.29 -0.16
C ASN A 172 11.49 -8.36 0.70
N GLY A 173 11.27 -8.33 2.02
CA GLY A 173 11.87 -9.20 3.01
C GLY A 173 13.33 -8.90 3.37
N ASN A 174 14.02 -7.99 2.67
CA ASN A 174 15.42 -7.66 2.92
C ASN A 174 15.71 -6.15 2.75
N PRO A 175 15.67 -5.37 3.85
CA PRO A 175 15.89 -3.93 3.82
C PRO A 175 17.26 -3.49 3.29
N GLU A 176 18.32 -4.27 3.55
CA GLU A 176 19.67 -3.94 3.09
C GLU A 176 19.78 -4.07 1.57
N LYS A 177 19.31 -5.20 1.03
CA LYS A 177 19.27 -5.43 -0.41
C LYS A 177 18.36 -4.40 -1.10
N PHE A 178 17.16 -4.18 -0.58
CA PHE A 178 16.22 -3.21 -1.12
C PHE A 178 16.81 -1.79 -1.13
N GLY A 179 17.52 -1.40 -0.07
CA GLY A 179 18.24 -0.12 -0.02
C GLY A 179 19.32 -0.01 -1.09
N ALA A 180 20.15 -1.03 -1.27
CA ALA A 180 21.17 -1.05 -2.32
C ALA A 180 20.57 -0.95 -3.74
N GLU A 181 19.45 -1.64 -3.98
CA GLU A 181 18.73 -1.55 -5.25
C GLU A 181 18.14 -0.15 -5.48
N ALA A 182 17.61 0.50 -4.43
CA ALA A 182 17.11 1.87 -4.49
C ALA A 182 18.24 2.88 -4.77
N GLU A 183 19.42 2.72 -4.16
CA GLU A 183 20.61 3.52 -4.44
C GLU A 183 21.06 3.38 -5.90
N GLN A 184 21.08 2.14 -6.42
CA GLN A 184 21.42 1.87 -7.81
C GLN A 184 20.42 2.52 -8.77
N TYR A 185 19.12 2.43 -8.47
CA TYR A 185 18.07 3.08 -9.26
C TYR A 185 18.26 4.60 -9.28
N LEU A 186 18.46 5.23 -8.13
CA LEU A 186 18.74 6.67 -8.01
C LEU A 186 19.99 7.09 -8.78
N ALA A 187 21.06 6.28 -8.75
CA ALA A 187 22.27 6.56 -9.50
C ALA A 187 22.02 6.55 -11.02
N GLY A 188 21.15 5.65 -11.50
CA GLY A 188 20.72 5.59 -12.90
C GLY A 188 19.93 6.82 -13.37
N LEU A 189 19.26 7.53 -12.45
CA LEU A 189 18.45 8.71 -12.77
C LEU A 189 19.24 10.01 -12.92
N LYS A 190 20.53 10.05 -12.53
CA LYS A 190 21.31 11.31 -12.51
C LYS A 190 21.32 12.04 -13.86
N ASN A 191 21.42 11.29 -14.95
CA ASN A 191 21.46 11.81 -16.32
C ASN A 191 20.19 11.46 -17.13
N ALA A 192 19.14 10.96 -16.47
CA ALA A 192 17.90 10.64 -17.15
C ALA A 192 17.20 11.94 -17.59
N PRO A 193 16.68 12.00 -18.84
CA PRO A 193 15.88 13.13 -19.28
C PRO A 193 14.57 13.20 -18.46
N SER A 194 14.02 14.40 -18.35
CA SER A 194 12.65 14.58 -17.86
C SER A 194 11.68 13.83 -18.76
N ILE A 195 10.72 13.14 -18.17
CA ILE A 195 9.63 12.48 -18.87
C ILE A 195 8.55 13.54 -19.16
N GLU A 196 8.23 13.76 -20.42
CA GLU A 196 7.17 14.69 -20.82
C GLU A 196 5.79 14.05 -20.61
N ALA A 197 4.99 14.63 -19.71
CA ALA A 197 3.60 14.23 -19.48
C ALA A 197 2.76 15.48 -19.15
N PRO A 198 1.99 16.02 -20.11
CA PRO A 198 1.27 17.29 -19.92
C PRO A 198 0.23 17.23 -18.80
N VAL A 199 -0.36 16.06 -18.53
CA VAL A 199 -1.34 15.90 -17.46
C VAL A 199 -0.71 15.24 -16.23
N ARG A 200 -0.74 15.95 -15.11
CA ARG A 200 -0.28 15.44 -13.80
C ARG A 200 -1.45 14.91 -13.01
N LEU A 201 -1.41 13.63 -12.66
CA LEU A 201 -2.47 12.95 -11.93
C LEU A 201 -2.03 12.58 -10.52
N GLY A 202 -2.98 12.60 -9.59
CA GLY A 202 -2.86 11.91 -8.31
C GLY A 202 -3.68 10.64 -8.33
N TYR A 203 -3.13 9.57 -7.78
CA TYR A 203 -3.80 8.31 -7.54
C TYR A 203 -4.14 8.22 -6.05
N ILE A 204 -5.42 8.02 -5.73
CA ILE A 204 -5.89 7.81 -4.36
C ILE A 204 -6.69 6.52 -4.27
N GLY A 205 -6.66 5.86 -3.11
CA GLY A 205 -7.24 4.52 -2.93
C GLY A 205 -6.18 3.41 -2.81
N VAL A 206 -6.66 2.20 -2.54
CA VAL A 206 -5.80 1.02 -2.33
C VAL A 206 -4.99 0.74 -3.61
N PRO A 207 -3.81 0.09 -3.55
CA PRO A 207 -3.08 -0.32 -4.75
C PRO A 207 -3.98 -0.98 -5.81
N PRO A 208 -3.79 -0.68 -7.11
CA PRO A 208 -4.70 -1.19 -8.13
C PRO A 208 -4.50 -2.68 -8.32
N ILE A 209 -5.60 -3.44 -8.36
CA ILE A 209 -5.53 -4.86 -8.72
C ILE A 209 -5.37 -5.06 -10.24
N MET A 210 -5.80 -4.08 -11.03
CA MET A 210 -5.63 -4.05 -12.49
C MET A 210 -4.18 -3.82 -12.87
N THR A 211 -3.71 -4.52 -13.91
CA THR A 211 -2.28 -4.66 -14.18
C THR A 211 -1.72 -3.62 -15.15
N ASP A 212 -2.55 -2.98 -15.97
CA ASP A 212 -2.12 -2.05 -17.04
C ASP A 212 -2.52 -0.59 -16.81
N LEU A 213 -3.00 -0.21 -15.62
CA LEU A 213 -3.53 1.15 -15.36
C LEU A 213 -2.50 2.26 -15.57
N TYR A 214 -1.32 2.14 -14.95
CA TYR A 214 -0.29 3.18 -15.04
C TYR A 214 0.24 3.32 -16.46
N ASP A 215 0.54 2.19 -17.12
CA ASP A 215 1.02 2.18 -18.50
C ASP A 215 -0.03 2.78 -19.45
N TYR A 216 -1.31 2.48 -19.24
CA TYR A 216 -2.38 3.04 -20.04
C TYR A 216 -2.50 4.57 -19.85
N LEU A 217 -2.45 5.07 -18.61
CA LEU A 217 -2.46 6.51 -18.34
C LEU A 217 -1.29 7.23 -19.02
N GLU A 218 -0.08 6.68 -18.89
CA GLU A 218 1.12 7.25 -19.51
C GLU A 218 1.02 7.25 -21.04
N SER A 219 0.43 6.21 -21.65
CA SER A 219 0.18 6.15 -23.09
C SER A 219 -0.76 7.25 -23.61
N LYS A 220 -1.51 7.90 -22.71
CA LYS A 220 -2.43 9.02 -23.01
C LYS A 220 -1.85 10.39 -22.70
N GLY A 221 -0.57 10.46 -22.32
CA GLY A 221 0.09 11.70 -21.94
C GLY A 221 -0.24 12.17 -20.53
N ALA A 222 -0.69 11.26 -19.66
CA ALA A 222 -0.95 11.56 -18.26
C ALA A 222 -0.03 10.73 -17.35
N ARG A 223 0.62 11.36 -16.37
CA ARG A 223 1.49 10.67 -15.42
C ARG A 223 0.95 10.80 -14.00
N VAL A 224 0.94 9.69 -13.29
CA VAL A 224 0.70 9.69 -11.84
C VAL A 224 1.97 10.16 -11.12
N VAL A 225 1.88 11.33 -10.48
CA VAL A 225 3.00 11.95 -9.74
C VAL A 225 2.78 11.92 -8.22
N TYR A 226 1.71 11.28 -7.78
CA TYR A 226 1.33 11.11 -6.38
C TYR A 226 0.52 9.83 -6.22
N ASN A 227 0.98 8.91 -5.38
CA ASN A 227 0.30 7.67 -5.03
C ASN A 227 -0.02 7.70 -3.53
N GLU A 228 -1.27 7.99 -3.15
CA GLU A 228 -1.63 8.32 -1.77
C GLU A 228 -1.29 7.20 -0.77
N ILE A 229 -1.96 6.04 -0.85
CA ILE A 229 -1.80 4.98 0.15
C ILE A 229 -0.41 4.35 0.06
N GLN A 230 0.11 4.20 -1.15
CA GLN A 230 1.42 3.61 -1.39
C GLN A 230 2.51 4.47 -0.75
N ARG A 231 2.46 5.80 -0.93
CA ARG A 231 3.38 6.74 -0.27
C ARG A 231 3.36 6.57 1.24
N GLN A 232 2.20 6.28 1.85
CA GLN A 232 2.10 6.08 3.29
C GLN A 232 2.90 4.86 3.80
N PHE A 233 3.20 3.87 2.97
CA PHE A 233 4.02 2.70 3.36
C PHE A 233 5.49 3.08 3.56
N THR A 234 5.92 4.20 2.96
CA THR A 234 7.24 4.80 3.18
C THR A 234 7.32 5.60 4.47
N MET A 235 6.21 5.74 5.23
CA MET A 235 6.11 6.56 6.43
C MET A 235 6.64 7.98 6.20
N PRO A 236 6.01 8.78 5.31
CA PRO A 236 6.62 9.92 4.61
C PRO A 236 6.79 11.19 5.49
N PHE A 237 7.02 11.01 6.79
CA PHE A 237 7.15 12.06 7.78
C PHE A 237 8.38 11.76 8.64
N GLU A 238 9.26 12.75 8.75
CA GLU A 238 10.41 12.65 9.65
C GLU A 238 9.94 12.64 11.10
N THR A 239 10.21 11.53 11.80
CA THR A 239 9.75 11.32 13.18
C THR A 239 10.82 10.65 14.02
N LYS A 240 10.98 11.11 15.26
CA LYS A 240 11.93 10.53 16.21
C LYS A 240 11.39 9.24 16.83
N TYR A 241 10.08 9.15 17.04
CA TYR A 241 9.45 8.08 17.80
C TYR A 241 8.53 7.22 16.91
N LEU A 242 8.58 5.90 17.12
CA LEU A 242 7.77 4.95 16.36
C LEU A 242 6.26 5.21 16.48
N ILE A 243 5.79 5.56 17.69
CA ILE A 243 4.37 5.85 17.92
C ILE A 243 3.92 7.05 17.10
N GLU A 244 4.75 8.08 17.01
CA GLU A 244 4.47 9.27 16.22
C GLU A 244 4.44 8.98 14.72
N GLN A 245 5.38 8.16 14.22
CA GLN A 245 5.40 7.68 12.83
C GLN A 245 4.06 7.06 12.42
N TYR A 246 3.58 6.08 13.20
CA TYR A 246 2.34 5.38 12.91
C TYR A 246 1.08 6.18 13.28
N ALA A 247 1.20 7.23 14.10
CA ALA A 247 0.11 8.18 14.30
C ALA A 247 -0.03 9.11 13.09
N LEU A 248 1.07 9.49 12.43
CA LEU A 248 1.02 10.34 11.23
C LEU A 248 0.62 9.56 9.97
N TYR A 249 0.90 8.25 9.91
CA TYR A 249 0.44 7.33 8.86
C TYR A 249 -1.06 7.50 8.58
N THR A 250 -1.44 8.08 7.43
CA THR A 250 -2.81 8.59 7.26
C THR A 250 -3.83 7.51 6.91
N TYR A 251 -3.40 6.42 6.29
CA TYR A 251 -4.25 5.39 5.70
C TYR A 251 -5.26 4.70 6.65
N PRO A 252 -4.89 4.29 7.88
CA PRO A 252 -5.74 3.42 8.69
C PRO A 252 -6.76 4.17 9.55
N TYR A 253 -6.77 5.50 9.48
CA TYR A 253 -7.63 6.36 10.30
C TYR A 253 -8.82 6.90 9.50
N ASP A 254 -9.54 7.86 10.07
CA ASP A 254 -10.65 8.51 9.38
C ASP A 254 -10.21 9.18 8.06
N ILE A 255 -11.18 9.29 7.14
CA ILE A 255 -10.93 9.86 5.82
C ILE A 255 -10.62 11.35 5.85
N PHE A 256 -11.07 12.11 6.85
CA PHE A 256 -10.86 13.55 6.87
C PHE A 256 -9.39 13.87 7.09
N TRP A 257 -8.71 13.10 7.94
CA TRP A 257 -7.25 13.19 8.07
C TRP A 257 -6.53 12.87 6.75
N ARG A 258 -6.95 11.82 6.04
CA ARG A 258 -6.40 11.48 4.71
C ARG A 258 -6.60 12.62 3.71
N LEU A 259 -7.78 13.24 3.70
CA LEU A 259 -8.12 14.35 2.80
C LEU A 259 -7.28 15.60 3.07
N GLU A 260 -6.87 15.85 4.31
CA GLU A 260 -5.94 16.94 4.63
C GLU A 260 -4.59 16.73 3.95
N ASP A 261 -4.04 15.51 4.00
CA ASP A 261 -2.79 15.17 3.32
C ASP A 261 -2.93 15.23 1.80
N ILE A 262 -3.97 14.60 1.25
CA ILE A 262 -4.27 14.64 -0.19
C ILE A 262 -4.38 16.09 -0.68
N SER A 263 -5.06 16.96 0.06
CA SER A 263 -5.24 18.36 -0.34
C SER A 263 -3.94 19.15 -0.34
N ARG A 264 -3.00 18.85 0.57
CA ARG A 264 -1.65 19.44 0.56
C ARG A 264 -0.86 18.94 -0.64
N GLU A 265 -0.86 17.64 -0.89
CA GLU A 265 -0.09 17.01 -1.97
C GLU A 265 -0.60 17.38 -3.36
N ILE A 266 -1.91 17.60 -3.52
CA ILE A 266 -2.49 18.16 -4.75
C ILE A 266 -1.85 19.50 -5.10
N LYS A 267 -1.73 20.39 -4.11
CA LYS A 267 -1.18 21.73 -4.29
C LYS A 267 0.32 21.70 -4.52
N SER A 268 1.07 20.97 -3.70
CA SER A 268 2.54 20.94 -3.80
C SER A 268 3.03 20.33 -5.11
N ARG A 269 2.31 19.34 -5.64
CA ARG A 269 2.70 18.59 -6.84
C ARG A 269 2.05 19.08 -8.13
N ASN A 270 1.26 20.16 -8.07
CA ASN A 270 0.48 20.70 -9.20
C ASN A 270 -0.36 19.62 -9.90
N ILE A 271 -1.19 18.91 -9.13
CA ILE A 271 -2.03 17.84 -9.67
C ILE A 271 -3.24 18.44 -10.39
N HIS A 272 -3.44 18.05 -11.66
CA HIS A 272 -4.55 18.53 -12.49
C HIS A 272 -5.85 17.75 -12.23
N GLY A 273 -5.74 16.45 -11.93
CA GLY A 273 -6.90 15.59 -11.67
C GLY A 273 -6.54 14.38 -10.82
N ILE A 274 -7.57 13.76 -10.25
CA ILE A 274 -7.43 12.58 -9.40
C ILE A 274 -8.05 11.36 -10.06
N ILE A 275 -7.28 10.27 -10.09
CA ILE A 275 -7.80 8.91 -10.23
C ILE A 275 -8.12 8.39 -8.84
N HIS A 276 -9.40 8.28 -8.51
CA HIS A 276 -9.84 7.58 -7.31
C HIS A 276 -10.08 6.11 -7.65
N TYR A 277 -9.19 5.24 -7.23
CA TYR A 277 -9.38 3.81 -7.41
C TYR A 277 -10.12 3.20 -6.22
N ALA A 278 -11.15 2.42 -6.52
CA ALA A 278 -11.89 1.68 -5.53
C ALA A 278 -11.97 0.19 -5.93
N GLN A 279 -11.61 -0.67 -5.00
CA GLN A 279 -11.76 -2.12 -5.17
C GLN A 279 -13.22 -2.54 -4.95
N SER A 280 -13.75 -3.39 -5.82
CA SER A 280 -15.07 -4.01 -5.64
C SER A 280 -15.15 -4.76 -4.30
N PHE A 281 -16.26 -4.57 -3.59
CA PHE A 281 -16.52 -5.14 -2.27
C PHE A 281 -15.58 -4.61 -1.16
N CYS A 282 -15.02 -3.42 -1.34
CA CYS A 282 -14.30 -2.68 -0.31
C CYS A 282 -15.17 -1.57 0.26
N TYR A 283 -15.23 -1.42 1.58
CA TYR A 283 -16.02 -0.35 2.21
C TYR A 283 -15.55 1.06 1.78
N ARG A 284 -14.31 1.21 1.30
CA ARG A 284 -13.79 2.48 0.77
C ARG A 284 -14.51 2.94 -0.50
N GLN A 285 -15.27 2.08 -1.17
CA GLN A 285 -16.20 2.52 -2.23
C GLN A 285 -17.20 3.56 -1.72
N ILE A 286 -17.65 3.44 -0.46
CA ILE A 286 -18.57 4.40 0.19
C ILE A 286 -17.90 5.76 0.37
N GLN A 287 -16.57 5.78 0.53
CA GLN A 287 -15.80 7.02 0.69
C GLN A 287 -15.75 7.88 -0.58
N ASP A 288 -16.10 7.33 -1.75
CA ASP A 288 -16.19 8.09 -3.01
C ASP A 288 -17.11 9.31 -2.87
N LEU A 289 -18.21 9.17 -2.13
CA LEU A 289 -19.14 10.26 -1.83
C LEU A 289 -18.44 11.44 -1.14
N ILE A 290 -17.58 11.14 -0.17
CA ILE A 290 -16.87 12.15 0.62
C ILE A 290 -15.80 12.80 -0.25
N ILE A 291 -15.02 11.99 -0.97
CA ILE A 291 -13.95 12.44 -1.87
C ILE A 291 -14.49 13.43 -2.90
N ARG A 292 -15.55 13.05 -3.63
CA ARG A 292 -16.16 13.90 -4.66
C ARG A 292 -16.72 15.22 -4.13
N ARG A 293 -17.14 15.26 -2.86
CA ARG A 293 -17.66 16.47 -2.21
C ARG A 293 -16.57 17.36 -1.62
N LYS A 294 -15.39 16.82 -1.35
CA LYS A 294 -14.33 17.52 -0.59
C LYS A 294 -13.15 17.94 -1.45
N LEU A 295 -12.82 17.20 -2.51
CA LEU A 295 -11.75 17.60 -3.42
C LEU A 295 -12.25 18.66 -4.40
N SER A 296 -11.44 19.70 -4.58
CA SER A 296 -11.76 20.85 -5.43
C SER A 296 -11.31 20.70 -6.89
N ILE A 297 -10.67 19.58 -7.24
CA ILE A 297 -10.19 19.29 -8.58
C ILE A 297 -10.96 18.09 -9.18
N PRO A 298 -10.97 17.92 -10.52
CA PRO A 298 -11.70 16.82 -11.15
C PRO A 298 -11.28 15.44 -10.63
N VAL A 299 -12.26 14.56 -10.41
CA VAL A 299 -12.06 13.19 -9.91
C VAL A 299 -12.71 12.17 -10.84
N LEU A 300 -11.90 11.26 -11.40
CA LEU A 300 -12.35 10.06 -12.10
C LEU A 300 -12.27 8.86 -11.16
N THR A 301 -13.43 8.28 -10.82
CA THR A 301 -13.48 7.03 -10.04
C THR A 301 -13.38 5.83 -10.95
N ILE A 302 -12.41 4.97 -10.70
CA ILE A 302 -12.22 3.69 -11.39
C ILE A 302 -12.48 2.58 -10.39
N GLU A 303 -13.31 1.62 -10.78
CA GLU A 303 -13.59 0.43 -9.98
C GLU A 303 -12.90 -0.78 -10.62
N GLY A 304 -12.24 -1.60 -9.81
CA GLY A 304 -11.65 -2.87 -10.24
C GLY A 304 -12.02 -4.01 -9.30
N ASP A 305 -12.18 -5.21 -9.85
CA ASP A 305 -12.54 -6.42 -9.08
C ASP A 305 -11.41 -7.45 -9.08
N ARG A 306 -11.00 -7.91 -10.27
CA ARG A 306 -10.02 -9.00 -10.47
C ARG A 306 -8.74 -8.49 -11.15
N PRO A 307 -7.62 -9.22 -11.00
CA PRO A 307 -6.34 -8.88 -11.64
C PRO A 307 -6.39 -9.09 -13.15
N LEU A 308 -7.02 -8.14 -13.84
CA LEU A 308 -7.25 -8.13 -15.28
C LEU A 308 -6.79 -6.79 -15.86
N HIS A 309 -6.66 -6.76 -17.18
CA HIS A 309 -6.44 -5.53 -17.91
C HIS A 309 -7.69 -4.63 -17.83
N LEU A 310 -7.47 -3.33 -17.96
CA LEU A 310 -8.50 -2.32 -18.12
C LEU A 310 -9.46 -2.68 -19.27
N ASP A 311 -10.75 -2.74 -18.94
CA ASP A 311 -11.81 -2.94 -19.91
C ASP A 311 -12.01 -1.72 -20.84
N ALA A 312 -12.67 -1.93 -21.97
CA ALA A 312 -12.88 -0.89 -22.98
C ALA A 312 -13.66 0.34 -22.46
N ARG A 313 -14.63 0.14 -21.56
CA ARG A 313 -15.44 1.22 -20.98
C ARG A 313 -14.58 2.08 -20.06
N THR A 314 -13.73 1.47 -19.24
CA THR A 314 -12.81 2.18 -18.36
C THR A 314 -11.75 2.94 -19.16
N LYS A 315 -11.22 2.33 -20.22
CA LYS A 315 -10.31 2.97 -21.19
C LYS A 315 -10.92 4.24 -21.80
N MET A 316 -12.15 4.18 -22.31
CA MET A 316 -12.85 5.35 -22.86
C MET A 316 -13.05 6.47 -21.83
N ARG A 317 -13.34 6.13 -20.56
CA ARG A 317 -13.50 7.12 -19.49
C ARG A 317 -12.18 7.80 -19.13
N ILE A 318 -11.08 7.05 -19.13
CA ILE A 318 -9.74 7.60 -18.94
C ILE A 318 -9.40 8.56 -20.09
N ASP A 319 -9.63 8.15 -21.35
CA ASP A 319 -9.37 8.97 -22.53
C ASP A 319 -10.08 10.32 -22.45
N ALA A 320 -11.40 10.29 -22.17
CA ALA A 320 -12.20 11.51 -22.03
C ALA A 320 -11.75 12.39 -20.85
N PHE A 321 -11.36 11.78 -19.73
CA PHE A 321 -10.90 12.51 -18.55
C PHE A 321 -9.54 13.18 -18.77
N VAL A 322 -8.59 12.47 -19.38
CA VAL A 322 -7.27 13.03 -19.70
C VAL A 322 -7.40 14.16 -20.72
N GLU A 323 -8.25 14.01 -21.75
CA GLU A 323 -8.47 15.07 -22.73
C GLU A 323 -9.11 16.33 -22.12
N MET A 324 -10.04 16.18 -21.18
CA MET A 324 -10.64 17.29 -20.44
C MET A 324 -9.63 18.06 -19.57
N LEU A 325 -8.52 17.43 -19.16
CA LEU A 325 -7.50 18.02 -18.29
C LEU A 325 -6.35 18.70 -19.04
N LYS A 326 -6.27 18.53 -20.37
CA LYS A 326 -5.28 19.22 -21.22
C LYS A 326 -5.69 20.66 -21.48
#